data_AF-A0A925NK96-F1
#
_entry.id   AF-A0A925NK96-F1
#
_cell.length_a   1.000
_cell.length_b   1.000
_cell.length_c   1.000
_cell.angle_alpha   90.00
_cell.angle_beta   90.00
_cell.angle_gamma   90.00
#
_symmetry.space_group_name_H-M   'P 1'
#
loop_
_entity.id
_entity.type
_entity.pdbx_description
1 polymer ?
#
loop_
_entity_poly.entity_id
_entity_poly.type
_entity_poly.pdbx_seq_one_letter_code
_entity_poly.pdbx_strand_id
1 'polypeptide(L)'
;MKTRPSNNSKEPKQSGSENKTLLGQILVELGYITIYQLDEALTVQREDAAKGAEQKALGQILLELGFCGPNQLIRGIQVQSEYRKAAPAEE
;
A
#
# COMPACT_ATOMS: atom_id res chain seq x y z
N MET A 1 -9.39 32.29 -16.90
CA MET A 1 -8.03 31.85 -17.26
C MET A 1 -7.86 30.36 -16.95
N LYS A 2 -7.56 29.57 -17.99
CA LYS A 2 -6.76 28.33 -18.04
C LYS A 2 -7.22 27.10 -17.20
N THR A 3 -8.11 26.32 -17.84
CA THR A 3 -8.12 24.83 -17.99
C THR A 3 -7.91 23.90 -16.79
N ARG A 4 -9.02 23.24 -16.40
CA ARG A 4 -9.12 21.88 -15.83
C ARG A 4 -8.92 20.84 -16.97
N PRO A 5 -8.70 19.54 -16.76
CA PRO A 5 -7.89 18.78 -15.78
C PRO A 5 -6.75 18.01 -16.49
N SER A 6 -5.63 17.71 -15.81
CA SER A 6 -4.66 16.72 -16.32
C SER A 6 -4.99 15.34 -15.79
N ASN A 7 -5.79 14.64 -16.60
CA ASN A 7 -5.89 13.19 -16.63
C ASN A 7 -4.54 12.62 -17.09
N ASN A 8 -3.86 11.84 -16.25
CA ASN A 8 -2.72 11.06 -16.73
C ASN A 8 -2.92 9.59 -16.37
N SER A 9 -3.23 8.83 -17.42
CA SER A 9 -3.44 7.40 -17.41
C SER A 9 -2.15 6.67 -17.05
N LYS A 10 -2.10 6.11 -15.85
CA LYS A 10 -1.35 4.87 -15.59
C LYS A 10 -2.25 4.00 -14.74
N GLU A 11 -2.99 3.12 -15.42
CA GLU A 11 -3.68 2.00 -14.76
C GLU A 11 -2.63 1.13 -14.06
N PRO A 12 -2.66 0.99 -12.72
CA PRO A 12 -1.87 -0.04 -12.10
C PRO A 12 -2.63 -1.35 -12.26
N LYS A 13 -1.96 -2.26 -12.97
CA LYS A 13 -2.41 -3.62 -13.27
C LYS A 13 -2.97 -4.27 -12.02
N GLN A 14 -4.23 -4.67 -12.11
CA GLN A 14 -4.85 -5.64 -11.21
C GLN A 14 -3.97 -6.89 -11.16
N SER A 15 -3.26 -7.09 -10.05
CA SER A 15 -2.88 -8.43 -9.63
C SER A 15 -4.09 -9.00 -8.90
N GLY A 16 -4.79 -9.90 -9.58
CA GLY A 16 -5.90 -10.66 -9.01
C GLY A 16 -5.51 -11.35 -7.71
N SER A 17 -6.53 -11.50 -6.87
CA SER A 17 -6.84 -12.55 -5.90
C SER A 17 -5.68 -13.38 -5.30
N GLU A 18 -5.81 -13.66 -3.99
CA GLU A 18 -5.02 -14.62 -3.19
C GLU A 18 -3.88 -14.05 -2.31
N ASN A 19 -3.91 -12.78 -1.88
CA ASN A 19 -2.99 -12.33 -0.82
C ASN A 19 -3.63 -11.32 0.17
N LYS A 20 -4.71 -11.74 0.86
CA LYS A 20 -5.31 -11.02 2.00
C LYS A 20 -4.35 -10.77 3.18
N THR A 21 -3.09 -11.20 3.06
CA THR A 21 -2.02 -11.04 4.03
C THR A 21 -1.10 -9.85 3.72
N LEU A 22 -1.26 -9.16 2.58
CA LEU A 22 -0.41 -8.01 2.26
C LEU A 22 -0.88 -6.75 2.98
N LEU A 23 0.03 -6.09 3.69
CA LEU A 23 -0.26 -4.86 4.45
C LEU A 23 -0.94 -3.79 3.59
N GLY A 24 -0.46 -3.57 2.36
CA GLY A 24 -1.03 -2.58 1.46
C GLY A 24 -2.51 -2.86 1.11
N GLN A 25 -2.85 -4.11 0.82
CA GLN A 25 -4.24 -4.50 0.53
C GLN A 25 -5.12 -4.37 1.77
N ILE A 26 -4.63 -4.80 2.94
CA ILE A 26 -5.34 -4.66 4.21
C ILE A 26 -5.66 -3.19 4.50
N LEU A 27 -4.72 -2.27 4.29
CA LEU A 27 -4.96 -0.85 4.51
C LEU A 27 -6.02 -0.27 3.56
N VAL A 28 -6.12 -0.80 2.34
CA VAL A 28 -7.18 -0.45 1.39
C VAL A 28 -8.52 -1.03 1.83
N GLU A 29 -8.56 -2.31 2.23
CA GLU A 29 -9.79 -2.97 2.71
C GLU A 29 -10.33 -2.34 3.99
N LEU A 30 -9.45 -1.88 4.89
CA LEU A 30 -9.81 -1.13 6.09
C LEU A 30 -10.27 0.31 5.77
N GLY A 31 -10.14 0.77 4.52
CA GLY A 31 -10.52 2.11 4.09
C GLY A 31 -9.58 3.21 4.60
N TYR A 32 -8.37 2.86 5.05
CA TYR A 32 -7.39 3.84 5.52
C TYR A 32 -6.66 4.53 4.38
N ILE A 33 -6.44 3.82 3.27
CA ILE A 33 -5.85 4.36 2.05
C ILE A 33 -6.68 3.92 0.84
N THR A 34 -6.52 4.62 -0.28
CA THR A 34 -7.10 4.25 -1.57
C THR A 34 -6.13 3.39 -2.38
N ILE A 35 -6.65 2.69 -3.40
CA ILE A 35 -5.83 1.93 -4.35
C ILE A 35 -4.80 2.84 -5.04
N TYR A 36 -5.19 4.08 -5.35
CA TYR A 36 -4.29 5.09 -5.94
C TYR A 36 -3.14 5.45 -5.00
N GLN A 37 -3.42 5.71 -3.72
CA GLN A 37 -2.39 6.01 -2.72
C GLN A 37 -1.44 4.84 -2.50
N LEU A 38 -1.96 3.61 -2.53
CA LEU A 38 -1.14 2.41 -2.46
C LEU A 38 -0.20 2.29 -3.65
N ASP A 39 -0.69 2.54 -4.87
CA ASP A 39 0.14 2.47 -6.08
C ASP A 39 1.23 3.55 -6.12
N GLU A 40 0.90 4.77 -5.72
CA GLU A 40 1.87 5.86 -5.58
C GLU A 40 2.98 5.50 -4.59
N ALA A 41 2.61 4.95 -3.42
CA ALA A 41 3.59 4.52 -2.43
C ALA A 41 4.48 3.36 -2.93
N LEU A 42 3.92 2.41 -3.69
CA LEU A 42 4.69 1.33 -4.32
C LEU A 42 5.62 1.85 -5.42
N THR A 43 5.20 2.86 -6.17
CA THR A 43 6.03 3.52 -7.18
C THR A 43 7.24 4.17 -6.51
N VAL A 44 7.03 4.97 -5.46
CA VAL A 44 8.11 5.57 -4.68
C VAL A 44 9.06 4.51 -4.12
N GLN A 45 8.53 3.41 -3.57
CA GLN A 45 9.35 2.32 -3.04
C GLN A 45 10.30 1.72 -4.11
N ARG A 46 9.80 1.50 -5.32
CA ARG A 46 10.61 0.98 -6.44
C ARG A 46 11.64 2.00 -6.91
N GLU A 47 11.28 3.28 -6.95
CA GLU A 47 12.20 4.35 -7.35
C GLU A 47 13.33 4.52 -6.33
N ASP A 48 13.06 4.48 -5.03
CA ASP A 48 14.08 4.52 -3.99
C ASP A 48 15.02 3.31 -4.08
N ALA A 49 14.47 2.11 -4.28
CA ALA A 49 15.26 0.90 -4.48
C ALA A 49 16.17 1.00 -5.73
N ALA A 50 15.68 1.59 -6.82
CA ALA A 50 16.45 1.80 -8.05
C ALA A 50 17.56 2.84 -7.90
N LYS A 51 17.41 3.81 -7.00
CA LYS A 51 18.42 4.84 -6.69
C LYS A 51 19.55 4.34 -5.78
N GLY A 52 19.51 3.08 -5.35
CA GLY A 52 20.46 2.51 -4.40
C GLY A 52 20.31 3.10 -2.99
N ALA A 53 19.16 3.72 -2.70
CA ALA A 53 18.82 4.17 -1.36
C ALA A 53 18.45 2.97 -0.48
N GLU A 54 18.41 3.19 0.84
CA GLU A 54 17.93 2.19 1.78
C GLU A 54 16.50 1.76 1.40
N GLN A 55 16.24 0.44 1.32
CA GLN A 55 14.92 -0.07 0.96
C GLN A 55 13.93 0.23 2.08
N LYS A 56 13.22 1.35 1.95
CA LYS A 56 12.19 1.74 2.90
C LYS A 56 11.02 0.76 2.85
N ALA A 57 10.48 0.44 4.02
CA ALA A 57 9.25 -0.33 4.13
C ALA A 57 8.06 0.47 3.55
N LEU A 58 7.11 -0.22 2.93
CA LEU A 58 5.91 0.41 2.37
C LEU A 58 5.15 1.24 3.41
N GLY A 59 5.06 0.74 4.66
CA GLY A 59 4.44 1.47 5.77
C GLY A 59 5.13 2.79 6.10
N GLN A 60 6.47 2.84 6.02
CA GLN A 60 7.25 4.06 6.22
C GLN A 60 6.91 5.09 5.15
N ILE A 61 6.87 4.65 3.88
CA ILE A 61 6.57 5.52 2.74
C ILE A 61 5.14 6.07 2.83
N LEU A 62 4.17 5.23 3.22
CA LEU A 62 2.78 5.66 3.43
C LEU A 62 2.65 6.72 4.53
N LEU A 63 3.48 6.66 5.58
CA LEU A 63 3.56 7.69 6.62
C LEU A 63 4.22 8.97 6.11
N GLU A 64 5.35 8.85 5.40
CA GLU A 64 6.09 9.99 4.85
C GLU A 64 5.25 10.77 3.82
N LEU A 65 4.47 10.05 3.01
CA LEU A 65 3.53 10.65 2.05
C LEU A 65 2.25 11.20 2.70
N GLY A 66 2.04 10.95 4.00
CA GLY A 66 0.84 11.37 4.73
C GLY A 66 -0.44 10.66 4.28
N PHE A 67 -0.33 9.51 3.62
CA PHE A 67 -1.47 8.73 3.16
C PHE A 67 -2.13 7.95 4.30
N CYS A 68 -1.36 7.51 5.28
CA CYS A 68 -1.89 6.93 6.51
C CYS A 68 -1.18 7.51 7.74
N GLY A 69 -1.87 7.48 8.88
CA GLY A 69 -1.30 7.83 10.17
C GLY A 69 -0.69 6.61 10.89
N PRO A 70 0.11 6.84 11.95
CA PRO A 70 0.77 5.77 12.69
C PRO A 70 -0.23 4.77 13.30
N ASN A 71 -1.35 5.25 13.83
CA ASN A 71 -2.41 4.39 14.38
C ASN A 71 -3.05 3.49 13.31
N GLN A 72 -3.25 4.00 12.10
CA GLN A 72 -3.81 3.25 10.98
C GLN A 72 -2.83 2.17 10.51
N LEU A 73 -1.54 2.52 10.42
CA LEU A 73 -0.50 1.57 10.06
C LEU A 73 -0.38 0.43 11.10
N ILE A 74 -0.34 0.78 12.40
CA ILE A 74 -0.29 -0.21 13.49
C ILE A 74 -1.48 -1.15 13.38
N ARG A 75 -2.69 -0.61 13.14
CA ARG A 75 -3.87 -1.45 12.96
C ARG A 75 -3.77 -2.36 11.74
N GLY A 76 -3.28 -1.86 10.60
CA GLY A 76 -3.03 -2.70 9.42
C GLY A 76 -2.08 -3.87 9.71
N ILE A 77 -1.00 -3.62 10.45
CA ILE A 77 -0.02 -4.64 10.84
C ILE A 77 -0.63 -5.67 11.80
N GLN A 78 -1.45 -5.23 12.76
CA GLN A 78 -2.17 -6.14 13.65
C GLN A 78 -3.07 -7.08 12.84
N VAL A 79 -3.89 -6.53 11.94
CA VAL A 79 -4.79 -7.31 11.09
C VAL A 79 -4.01 -8.28 10.20
N GLN A 80 -2.88 -7.84 9.63
CA GLN A 80 -1.97 -8.70 8.87
C GLN A 80 -1.47 -9.90 9.69
N SER A 81 -1.04 -9.66 10.93
CA SER A 81 -0.60 -10.72 11.85
C SER A 81 -1.74 -11.70 12.14
N GLU A 82 -2.95 -11.21 12.38
CA GLU A 82 -4.11 -12.06 12.65
C GLU A 82 -4.48 -12.92 11.43
N TYR A 83 -4.46 -12.37 10.21
CA TYR A 83 -4.66 -13.16 8.99
C TYR A 83 -3.57 -14.23 8.80
N ARG A 84 -2.32 -13.94 9.16
CA ARG A 84 -1.22 -14.91 9.07
C ARG A 84 -1.35 -16.05 10.07
N LYS A 85 -1.90 -15.78 11.26
CA LYS A 85 -2.20 -16.81 12.28
C LYS A 85 -3.45 -17.62 11.94
N ALA A 86 -4.44 -16.98 11.32
CA ALA A 86 -5.74 -17.55 10.98
C ALA A 86 -5.78 -18.24 9.60
N ALA A 87 -4.66 -18.28 8.86
CA ALA A 87 -4.47 -19.17 7.73
C ALA A 87 -3.88 -20.49 8.25
N PRO A 88 -4.70 -21.44 8.75
CA PRO A 88 -4.21 -22.81 8.93
C PRO A 88 -3.73 -23.29 7.56
N ALA A 89 -2.60 -23.98 7.54
CA ALA A 89 -2.23 -24.79 6.40
C ALA A 89 -3.46 -25.61 5.99
N GLU A 90 -3.92 -25.44 4.76
CA GLU A 90 -4.95 -26.34 4.21
C GLU A 90 -4.42 -27.77 4.37
N GLU A 91 -5.16 -28.57 5.13
CA GLU A 91 -4.89 -29.99 5.41
C GLU A 91 -5.15 -30.86 4.18
#